data_AF-A0A515L9B5-F1
#
_entry.id   AF-A0A515L9B5-F1
#
_cell.length_a   1.000
_cell.length_b   1.000
_cell.length_c   1.000
_cell.angle_alpha   90.00
_cell.angle_beta   90.00
_cell.angle_gamma   90.00
#
_symmetry.space_group_name_H-M   'P 1'
#
loop_
_entity.id
_entity.type
_entity.pdbx_description
1 polymer ?
#
loop_
_entity_poly.entity_id
_entity_poly.type
_entity_poly.pdbx_seq_one_letter_code
_entity_poly.pdbx_strand_id
1 'polypeptide(L)'
;MTSLEQKIAELSARFAARATDERDAIAEALQTGDRAAIIDRAHKLAGIAGMFGHSRIGEAALALEQAALAGEDCTAAGDALLEQLSAL
;
A
#
# COMPACT_ATOMS: atom_id res chain seq x y z
N MET A 1 9.84 -28.18 3.89
CA MET A 1 8.89 -27.16 3.39
C MET A 1 7.91 -27.87 2.46
N THR A 2 6.63 -27.74 2.75
CA THR A 2 5.53 -28.25 1.94
C THR A 2 5.31 -27.37 0.71
N SER A 3 4.65 -27.90 -0.32
CA SER A 3 4.31 -27.15 -1.54
C SER A 3 3.50 -25.87 -1.26
N LEU A 4 2.72 -25.86 -0.16
CA LEU A 4 1.95 -24.70 0.29
C LEU A 4 2.86 -23.61 0.88
N GLU A 5 3.81 -23.96 1.74
CA GLU A 5 4.75 -23.01 2.33
C GLU A 5 5.61 -22.33 1.26
N GLN A 6 6.02 -23.07 0.22
CA GLN A 6 6.78 -22.52 -0.91
C GLN A 6 5.96 -21.50 -1.71
N LYS A 7 4.67 -21.80 -1.97
CA LYS A 7 3.77 -20.86 -2.67
C LYS A 7 3.52 -19.59 -1.85
N ILE A 8 3.34 -19.71 -0.54
CA ILE A 8 3.16 -18.55 0.34
C ILE A 8 4.42 -17.68 0.32
N ALA A 9 5.61 -18.28 0.46
CA ALA A 9 6.88 -17.53 0.42
C ALA A 9 7.09 -16.81 -0.92
N GLU A 10 6.76 -17.47 -2.04
CA GLU A 10 6.87 -16.88 -3.38
C GLU A 10 5.90 -15.69 -3.57
N LEU A 11 4.70 -15.81 -3.02
CA LEU A 11 3.69 -14.74 -3.04
C LEU A 11 4.10 -13.55 -2.15
N SER A 12 4.63 -13.81 -0.95
CA SER A 12 5.17 -12.76 -0.08
C SER A 12 6.34 -12.02 -0.72
N ALA A 13 7.24 -12.73 -1.41
CA ALA A 13 8.34 -12.10 -2.14
C ALA A 13 7.85 -11.19 -3.27
N ARG A 14 6.81 -11.61 -4.01
CA ARG A 14 6.16 -10.76 -5.02
C ARG A 14 5.47 -9.55 -4.42
N PHE A 15 4.82 -9.70 -3.26
CA PHE A 15 4.21 -8.59 -2.56
C PHE A 15 5.26 -7.57 -2.13
N ALA A 16 6.38 -8.01 -1.52
CA ALA A 16 7.46 -7.11 -1.10
C ALA A 16 8.04 -6.33 -2.28
N ALA A 17 8.33 -7.02 -3.40
CA ALA A 17 8.82 -6.35 -4.61
C ALA A 17 7.84 -5.29 -5.13
N ARG A 18 6.55 -5.63 -5.19
CA ARG A 18 5.51 -4.69 -5.61
C ARG A 18 5.31 -3.54 -4.62
N ALA A 19 5.42 -3.80 -3.32
CA ALA A 19 5.21 -2.80 -2.28
C ALA A 19 6.23 -1.67 -2.36
N THR A 20 7.47 -1.96 -2.79
CA THR A 20 8.47 -0.93 -3.08
C THR A 20 8.04 -0.03 -4.25
N ASP A 21 7.58 -0.63 -5.36
CA ASP A 21 7.11 0.15 -6.52
C ASP A 21 5.87 1.01 -6.18
N GLU A 22 4.94 0.47 -5.38
CA GLU A 22 3.75 1.20 -4.95
C GLU A 22 4.12 2.34 -3.97
N ARG A 23 5.12 2.13 -3.10
CA ARG A 23 5.63 3.17 -2.19
C ARG A 23 6.11 4.40 -2.98
N ASP A 24 6.97 4.19 -3.96
CA ASP A 24 7.56 5.30 -4.73
C ASP A 24 6.47 6.04 -5.52
N ALA A 25 5.54 5.29 -6.12
CA ALA A 25 4.39 5.88 -6.83
C ALA A 25 3.46 6.68 -5.91
N ILE A 26 3.19 6.19 -4.69
CA ILE A 26 2.38 6.90 -3.69
C ILE A 26 3.10 8.17 -3.23
N ALA A 27 4.41 8.10 -2.98
CA ALA A 27 5.20 9.27 -2.58
C ALA A 27 5.18 10.36 -3.66
N GLU A 28 5.35 9.99 -4.94
CA GLU A 28 5.26 10.92 -6.07
C GLU A 28 3.85 11.53 -6.18
N ALA A 29 2.81 10.71 -6.05
CA ALA A 29 1.42 11.18 -6.13
C ALA A 29 1.09 12.16 -4.98
N LEU A 30 1.61 11.92 -3.78
CA LEU A 30 1.50 12.84 -2.64
C LEU A 30 2.21 14.17 -2.91
N GLN A 31 3.43 14.13 -3.47
CA GLN A 31 4.20 15.33 -3.79
C GLN A 31 3.56 16.19 -4.89
N THR A 32 2.95 15.55 -5.88
CA THR A 32 2.30 16.22 -7.02
C THR A 32 0.85 16.60 -6.74
N GLY A 33 0.26 16.06 -5.67
CA GLY A 33 -1.16 16.24 -5.35
C GLY A 33 -2.10 15.49 -6.30
N ASP A 34 -1.62 14.47 -7.01
CA ASP A 34 -2.43 13.65 -7.91
C ASP A 34 -3.36 12.72 -7.12
N ARG A 35 -4.50 13.28 -6.72
CA ARG A 35 -5.51 12.58 -5.94
C ARG A 35 -6.06 11.34 -6.64
N ALA A 36 -6.18 11.34 -7.96
CA ALA A 36 -6.67 10.18 -8.69
C ALA A 36 -5.68 9.02 -8.61
N ALA A 37 -4.38 9.33 -8.77
CA ALA A 37 -3.31 8.36 -8.57
C ALA A 37 -3.27 7.84 -7.13
N ILE A 38 -3.40 8.72 -6.12
CA ILE A 38 -3.44 8.31 -4.70
C ILE A 38 -4.55 7.28 -4.47
N ILE A 39 -5.78 7.56 -4.93
CA ILE A 39 -6.93 6.66 -4.73
C ILE A 39 -6.68 5.29 -5.38
N ASP A 40 -6.30 5.28 -6.67
CA ASP A 40 -6.10 4.03 -7.42
C ASP A 40 -5.00 3.15 -6.80
N ARG A 41 -3.89 3.77 -6.37
CA ARG A 41 -2.75 3.09 -5.75
C ARG A 41 -3.09 2.57 -4.36
N ALA A 42 -3.69 3.41 -3.53
CA ALA A 42 -4.10 3.06 -2.17
C ALA A 42 -5.15 1.93 -2.18
N HIS A 43 -6.15 2.00 -3.06
CA HIS A 43 -7.17 0.96 -3.22
C HIS A 43 -6.56 -0.41 -3.59
N LYS A 44 -5.69 -0.43 -4.60
CA LYS A 44 -5.01 -1.65 -5.04
C LYS A 44 -4.17 -2.24 -3.90
N LEU A 45 -3.39 -1.40 -3.22
CA LEU A 45 -2.52 -1.82 -2.13
C LEU A 45 -3.32 -2.39 -0.95
N ALA A 46 -4.45 -1.76 -0.58
CA ALA A 46 -5.34 -2.25 0.46
C ALA A 46 -5.85 -3.66 0.16
N GLY A 47 -6.30 -3.89 -1.07
CA GLY A 47 -6.80 -5.19 -1.53
C GLY A 47 -5.74 -6.28 -1.48
N ILE A 48 -4.53 -6.02 -1.98
CA ILE A 48 -3.46 -7.03 -2.01
C ILE A 48 -2.83 -7.26 -0.64
N ALA A 49 -2.68 -6.23 0.21
CA ALA A 49 -2.04 -6.36 1.51
C ALA A 49 -2.84 -7.29 2.44
N GLY A 50 -4.18 -7.19 2.43
CA GLY A 50 -5.05 -8.09 3.18
C GLY A 50 -4.93 -9.55 2.76
N MET A 51 -4.73 -9.82 1.46
CA MET A 51 -4.56 -11.17 0.92
C MET A 51 -3.27 -11.86 1.42
N PHE A 52 -2.23 -11.07 1.73
CA PHE A 52 -0.92 -11.57 2.18
C PHE A 52 -0.69 -11.43 3.69
N GLY A 53 -1.73 -11.04 4.46
CA GLY A 53 -1.65 -10.93 5.92
C GLY A 53 -0.99 -9.64 6.43
N HIS A 54 -0.78 -8.65 5.55
CA HIS A 54 -0.24 -7.34 5.91
C HIS A 54 -1.36 -6.36 6.31
N SER A 55 -2.16 -6.72 7.33
CA SER A 55 -3.35 -5.95 7.70
C SER A 55 -3.07 -4.48 8.01
N ARG A 56 -1.94 -4.17 8.65
CA ARG A 56 -1.55 -2.77 8.95
C ARG A 56 -1.30 -1.93 7.69
N ILE A 57 -0.66 -2.52 6.67
CA ILE A 57 -0.47 -1.84 5.38
C ILE A 57 -1.83 -1.66 4.72
N GLY A 58 -2.69 -2.68 4.77
CA GLY A 58 -4.04 -2.59 4.22
C GLY A 58 -4.89 -1.50 4.87
N GLU A 59 -4.85 -1.39 6.19
CA GLU A 59 -5.55 -0.37 6.98
C GLU A 59 -5.02 1.04 6.66
N ALA A 60 -3.70 1.22 6.62
CA ALA A 60 -3.08 2.50 6.28
C ALA A 60 -3.41 2.93 4.84
N ALA A 61 -3.40 1.98 3.90
CA ALA A 61 -3.77 2.23 2.51
C ALA A 61 -5.25 2.62 2.39
N LEU A 62 -6.15 1.94 3.11
CA LEU A 62 -7.56 2.28 3.14
C LEU A 62 -7.79 3.69 3.74
N ALA A 63 -7.07 4.05 4.80
CA ALA A 63 -7.16 5.39 5.40
C ALA A 63 -6.74 6.49 4.40
N LEU A 64 -5.65 6.27 3.66
CA LEU A 64 -5.21 7.18 2.60
C LEU A 64 -6.24 7.29 1.47
N GLU A 65 -6.79 6.16 1.02
CA GLU A 65 -7.85 6.13 -0.01
C GLU A 65 -9.06 6.96 0.44
N GLN A 66 -9.52 6.78 1.68
CA GLN A 66 -10.66 7.50 2.23
C GLN A 66 -10.42 9.01 2.33
N ALA A 67 -9.26 9.44 2.83
CA ALA A 67 -8.90 10.85 2.89
C ALA A 67 -8.88 11.47 1.47
N ALA A 68 -8.33 10.75 0.50
CA ALA A 68 -8.29 11.20 -0.88
C ALA A 68 -9.70 11.28 -1.50
N LEU A 69 -10.57 10.29 -1.27
CA LEU A 69 -11.96 10.30 -1.72
C LEU A 69 -12.80 11.42 -1.08
N ALA A 70 -12.59 11.67 0.22
CA ALA A 70 -13.30 12.70 0.98
C ALA A 70 -12.85 14.13 0.63
N GLY A 71 -11.77 14.26 -0.12
CA GLY A 71 -11.23 15.56 -0.48
C GLY A 71 -10.32 16.17 0.59
N GLU A 72 -9.91 15.39 1.58
CA GLU A 72 -9.14 15.81 2.75
C GLU A 72 -7.62 15.84 2.48
N ASP A 73 -6.88 16.41 3.45
CA ASP A 73 -5.43 16.38 3.43
C ASP A 73 -4.92 14.94 3.59
N CYS A 74 -4.14 14.49 2.61
CA CYS A 74 -3.61 13.14 2.53
C CYS A 74 -2.23 13.00 3.19
N THR A 75 -1.61 14.09 3.68
CA THR A 75 -0.22 14.09 4.14
C THR A 75 -0.01 13.09 5.29
N ALA A 76 -0.80 13.19 6.36
CA ALA A 76 -0.65 12.33 7.53
C ALA A 76 -0.94 10.85 7.23
N ALA A 77 -1.99 10.58 6.45
CA ALA A 77 -2.33 9.21 6.04
C ALA A 77 -1.29 8.62 5.07
N GLY A 78 -0.75 9.46 4.19
CA GLY A 78 0.32 9.12 3.25
C GLY A 78 1.62 8.76 3.98
N ASP A 79 2.05 9.61 4.91
CA ASP A 79 3.26 9.37 5.72
C ASP A 79 3.15 8.06 6.52
N ALA A 80 1.99 7.81 7.13
CA ALA A 80 1.74 6.57 7.86
C ALA A 80 1.86 5.33 6.95
N LEU A 81 1.30 5.40 5.73
CA LEU A 81 1.40 4.31 4.78
C LEU A 81 2.84 4.09 4.28
N LEU A 82 3.56 5.16 3.98
CA LEU A 82 4.96 5.09 3.52
C LEU A 82 5.88 4.52 4.60
N GLU A 83 5.60 4.80 5.89
CA GLU A 83 6.32 4.19 7.01
C GLU A 83 6.09 2.67 7.05
N GLN A 84 4.84 2.21 6.92
CA GLN A 84 4.55 0.76 6.91
C GLN A 84 5.22 0.05 5.72
N LEU A 85 5.23 0.68 4.54
CA LEU A 85 5.88 0.14 3.34
C LEU A 85 7.41 0.10 3.46
N SER A 86 8.00 0.99 4.28
CA SER A 86 9.45 1.01 4.55
C SER A 86 9.90 -0.09 5.51
N ALA A 87 8.96 -0.73 6.21
CA ALA A 87 9.22 -1.75 7.24
C ALA A 87 9.08 -3.20 6.74
N LEU A 88 8.80 -3.38 5.43
CA LEU A 88 8.78 -4.68 4.74
C LEU A 88 10.19 -5.19 4.45
#